data_AF-A0A2W0BHP6-F1
#
_entry.id   AF-A0A2W0BHP6-F1
#
_cell.length_a   1.000
_cell.length_b   1.000
_cell.length_c   1.000
_cell.angle_alpha   90.00
_cell.angle_beta   90.00
_cell.angle_gamma   90.00
#
_symmetry.space_group_name_H-M   'P 1'
#
loop_
_entity.id
_entity.type
_entity.pdbx_description
1 polymer ?
#
loop_
_entity_poly.entity_id
_entity_poly.type
_entity_poly.pdbx_seq_one_letter_code
_entity_poly.pdbx_strand_id
1 'polypeptide(L)'
;MPILSTATPTVILKSVAHGGLALVRSLGREGVAVYTVEGDPWVPAIHSRYSRGWVNLDVETASAEETLRRLEALATKIGTAPVLIPSTDYAAIFMAEHYQRLHRRFIFPEQSPELLRRLYNKREMYFLAKHHGVATAETLFPTNRQEVLGFLEDANFPLVLKAIDGTRLFARCGKKMFIANSADELLSVYDSIEEPESPNLMLQEYIAGEDDSVWMFNGYFNRNSECLVAFTGKKIRQCPAFGGYACLGVCMQNQAVSETAIRFLSELGYCGLVDIDFRYDPRTREYKILDVNPRMGASFPLFKATNGLDLARAYYLDMTGQRVPHSSAADGRKWIVGDLDFVSSLRYFTSGKLKVGEWLRSLRDIEESAYFAADDLLPFVVRLAEDVVELQRRAFKKFSSPRERTTTAAAALADSIPASSQVEA
;
A
#
# COMPACT_ATOMS: atom_id res chain seq x y z
N MET A 1 -10.47 21.79 -14.24
CA MET A 1 -11.07 21.88 -15.58
C MET A 1 -11.92 20.62 -15.74
N PRO A 2 -13.20 20.73 -16.14
CA PRO A 2 -14.09 19.59 -16.14
C PRO A 2 -13.67 18.56 -17.19
N ILE A 3 -13.99 17.29 -16.94
CA ILE A 3 -13.93 16.25 -17.99
C ILE A 3 -14.85 16.69 -19.14
N LEU A 4 -14.34 16.72 -20.38
CA LEU A 4 -15.08 17.23 -21.54
C LEU A 4 -16.22 16.29 -21.95
N SER A 5 -15.99 14.98 -21.83
CA SER A 5 -16.99 13.94 -22.07
C SER A 5 -16.98 12.89 -20.97
N THR A 6 -18.14 12.66 -20.37
CA THR A 6 -18.35 11.71 -19.27
C THR A 6 -19.18 10.50 -19.71
N ALA A 7 -19.37 10.33 -21.02
CA ALA A 7 -20.24 9.31 -21.61
C ALA A 7 -19.75 7.88 -21.37
N THR A 8 -18.43 7.69 -21.22
CA THR A 8 -17.83 6.38 -20.98
C THR A 8 -17.89 6.04 -19.49
N PRO A 9 -18.57 4.97 -19.07
CA PRO A 9 -18.61 4.57 -17.67
C PRO A 9 -17.25 4.04 -17.19
N THR A 10 -17.08 3.91 -15.89
CA THR A 10 -15.88 3.33 -15.27
C THR A 10 -16.25 2.15 -14.39
N VAL A 11 -15.42 1.12 -14.38
CA VAL A 11 -15.47 -0.02 -13.46
C VAL A 11 -14.19 -0.05 -12.64
N ILE A 12 -14.32 -0.01 -11.32
CA ILE A 12 -13.20 -0.14 -10.37
C ILE A 12 -13.13 -1.60 -9.93
N LEU A 13 -11.99 -2.25 -10.15
CA LEU A 13 -11.72 -3.61 -9.69
C LEU A 13 -11.12 -3.59 -8.29
N LYS A 14 -11.93 -4.01 -7.31
CA LYS A 14 -11.67 -3.93 -5.88
C LYS A 14 -11.52 -2.47 -5.42
N SER A 15 -12.12 -2.13 -4.29
CA SER A 15 -12.10 -0.80 -3.69
C SER A 15 -11.53 -1.00 -2.30
N VAL A 16 -10.23 -1.27 -2.24
CA VAL A 16 -9.58 -1.49 -0.95
C VAL A 16 -9.51 -0.18 -0.18
N ALA A 17 -9.95 -0.25 1.07
CA ALA A 17 -9.91 0.84 2.02
C ALA A 17 -10.55 2.13 1.46
N HIS A 18 -9.91 3.27 1.69
CA HIS A 18 -10.38 4.59 1.27
C HIS A 18 -10.07 4.91 -0.20
N GLY A 19 -9.15 4.18 -0.85
CA GLY A 19 -8.71 4.48 -2.21
C GLY A 19 -9.84 4.36 -3.23
N GLY A 20 -10.60 3.26 -3.20
CA GLY A 20 -11.70 3.09 -4.16
C GLY A 20 -12.89 4.03 -3.92
N LEU A 21 -13.19 4.42 -2.68
CA LEU A 21 -14.18 5.49 -2.42
C LEU A 21 -13.75 6.82 -3.06
N ALA A 22 -12.46 7.14 -2.97
CA ALA A 22 -11.95 8.35 -3.59
C ALA A 22 -11.95 8.28 -5.13
N LEU A 23 -11.73 7.10 -5.73
CA LEU A 23 -11.92 6.90 -7.17
C LEU A 23 -13.38 7.17 -7.58
N VAL A 24 -14.33 6.59 -6.84
CA VAL A 24 -15.78 6.81 -7.05
C VAL A 24 -16.13 8.29 -6.97
N ARG A 25 -15.64 9.00 -5.94
CA ARG A 25 -15.89 10.42 -5.75
C ARG A 25 -15.21 11.29 -6.81
N SER A 26 -13.96 11.01 -7.16
CA SER A 26 -13.21 11.83 -8.13
C SER A 26 -13.91 11.86 -9.48
N LEU A 27 -14.26 10.70 -10.02
CA LEU A 27 -14.90 10.56 -11.33
C LEU A 27 -16.39 10.86 -11.28
N GLY A 28 -17.09 10.39 -10.25
CA GLY A 28 -18.54 10.60 -10.12
C GLY A 28 -18.93 12.06 -9.87
N ARG A 29 -18.09 12.87 -9.21
CA ARG A 29 -18.29 14.33 -9.10
C ARG A 29 -18.21 15.05 -10.45
N GLU A 30 -17.52 14.48 -11.42
CA GLU A 30 -17.50 14.98 -12.80
C GLU A 30 -18.69 14.47 -13.61
N GLY A 31 -19.50 13.56 -13.08
CA GLY A 31 -20.67 12.98 -13.76
C GLY A 31 -20.37 11.69 -14.52
N VAL A 32 -19.18 11.09 -14.35
CA VAL A 32 -18.89 9.76 -14.90
C VAL A 32 -19.72 8.71 -14.15
N ALA A 33 -20.36 7.78 -14.87
CA ALA A 33 -21.03 6.65 -14.25
C ALA A 33 -20.00 5.64 -13.73
N VAL A 34 -19.89 5.49 -12.40
CA VAL A 34 -18.89 4.63 -11.76
C VAL A 34 -19.54 3.37 -11.18
N TYR A 35 -18.99 2.20 -11.51
CA TYR A 35 -19.36 0.91 -10.95
C TYR A 35 -18.17 0.31 -10.18
N THR A 36 -18.45 -0.52 -9.19
CA THR A 36 -17.42 -1.22 -8.40
C THR A 36 -17.59 -2.73 -8.43
N VAL A 37 -16.52 -3.46 -8.15
CA VAL A 37 -16.51 -4.92 -8.04
C VAL A 37 -15.95 -5.27 -6.67
N GLU A 38 -16.86 -5.54 -5.72
CA GLU A 38 -16.53 -5.76 -4.31
C GLU A 38 -17.22 -7.01 -3.78
N GLY A 39 -16.51 -7.83 -3.00
CA GLY A 39 -17.11 -8.97 -2.30
C GLY A 39 -17.73 -8.61 -0.95
N ASP A 40 -17.34 -7.48 -0.35
CA ASP A 40 -17.80 -7.08 0.98
C ASP A 40 -18.90 -6.00 0.89
N PRO A 41 -20.11 -6.28 1.41
CA PRO A 41 -21.23 -5.34 1.39
C PRO A 41 -21.10 -4.12 2.30
N TRP A 42 -20.02 -4.01 3.07
CA TRP A 42 -19.76 -2.90 3.96
C TRP A 42 -18.71 -1.91 3.44
N VAL A 43 -18.09 -2.18 2.28
CA VAL A 43 -17.09 -1.28 1.68
C VAL A 43 -17.69 0.11 1.44
N PRO A 44 -17.14 1.20 2.02
CA PRO A 44 -17.75 2.54 1.92
C PRO A 44 -18.03 3.05 0.51
N ALA A 45 -17.23 2.66 -0.49
CA ALA A 45 -17.36 3.11 -1.88
C ALA A 45 -18.71 2.79 -2.52
N ILE A 46 -19.32 1.66 -2.16
CA ILE A 46 -20.56 1.14 -2.74
C ILE A 46 -21.77 1.98 -2.31
N HIS A 47 -21.65 2.63 -1.14
CA HIS A 47 -22.68 3.44 -0.49
C HIS A 47 -22.53 4.93 -0.83
N SER A 48 -21.50 5.28 -1.62
CA SER A 48 -21.36 6.63 -2.13
C SER A 48 -22.51 6.95 -3.06
N ARG A 49 -23.07 8.16 -2.97
CA ARG A 49 -24.08 8.63 -3.93
C ARG A 49 -23.57 8.70 -5.37
N TYR A 50 -22.24 8.71 -5.53
CA TYR A 50 -21.53 8.72 -6.80
C TYR A 50 -21.30 7.31 -7.36
N SER A 51 -21.61 6.27 -6.59
CA SER A 51 -21.64 4.88 -7.07
C SER A 51 -22.93 4.62 -7.84
N ARG A 52 -22.81 4.16 -9.09
CA ARG A 52 -23.94 3.78 -9.94
C ARG A 52 -24.43 2.35 -9.67
N GLY A 53 -23.57 1.51 -9.12
CA GLY A 53 -23.87 0.13 -8.76
C GLY A 53 -22.62 -0.71 -8.58
N TRP A 54 -22.82 -1.93 -8.11
CA TRP A 54 -21.73 -2.85 -7.83
C TRP A 54 -21.97 -4.26 -8.38
N VAL A 55 -20.93 -5.06 -8.35
CA VAL A 55 -21.00 -6.51 -8.51
C VAL A 55 -20.46 -7.15 -7.25
N ASN A 56 -21.29 -7.98 -6.59
CA ASN A 56 -20.85 -8.79 -5.46
C ASN A 56 -19.92 -9.91 -5.96
N LEU A 57 -18.62 -9.63 -5.90
CA LEU A 57 -17.54 -10.51 -6.33
C LEU A 57 -16.23 -9.99 -5.72
N ASP A 58 -15.47 -10.88 -5.09
CA ASP A 58 -14.09 -10.57 -4.71
C ASP A 58 -13.13 -11.17 -5.75
N VAL A 59 -12.52 -10.29 -6.55
CA VAL A 59 -11.56 -10.70 -7.60
C VAL A 59 -10.36 -11.46 -7.05
N GLU A 60 -9.99 -11.24 -5.78
CA GLU A 60 -8.80 -11.85 -5.17
C GLU A 60 -9.05 -13.28 -4.66
N THR A 61 -10.31 -13.69 -4.54
CA THR A 61 -10.68 -15.03 -4.04
C THR A 61 -11.52 -15.84 -5.03
N ALA A 62 -12.22 -15.17 -5.95
CA ALA A 62 -12.96 -15.84 -7.01
C ALA A 62 -12.02 -16.47 -8.05
N SER A 63 -12.51 -17.48 -8.76
CA SER A 63 -11.75 -18.02 -9.90
C SER A 63 -11.66 -16.99 -11.03
N ALA A 64 -10.60 -17.09 -11.84
CA ALA A 64 -10.42 -16.21 -12.98
C ALA A 64 -11.61 -16.26 -13.94
N GLU A 65 -12.14 -17.45 -14.23
CA GLU A 65 -13.29 -17.61 -15.12
C GLU A 65 -14.56 -16.98 -14.54
N GLU A 66 -14.84 -17.15 -13.24
CA GLU A 66 -15.99 -16.47 -12.62
C GLU A 66 -15.85 -14.96 -12.73
N THR A 67 -14.66 -14.43 -12.41
CA THR A 67 -14.39 -12.99 -12.53
C THR A 67 -14.63 -12.50 -13.95
N LEU A 68 -14.07 -13.15 -14.96
CA LEU A 68 -14.23 -12.78 -16.36
C LEU A 68 -15.70 -12.76 -16.78
N ARG A 69 -16.46 -13.82 -16.46
CA ARG A 69 -17.90 -13.89 -16.80
C ARG A 69 -18.70 -12.77 -16.14
N ARG A 70 -18.42 -12.45 -14.87
CA ARG A 70 -19.14 -11.41 -14.13
C ARG A 70 -18.81 -10.01 -14.63
N LEU A 71 -17.56 -9.77 -15.01
CA LEU A 71 -17.14 -8.53 -15.66
C LEU A 71 -17.80 -8.38 -17.05
N GLU A 72 -17.78 -9.43 -17.87
CA GLU A 72 -18.44 -9.42 -19.20
C GLU A 72 -19.96 -9.19 -19.09
N ALA A 73 -20.62 -9.79 -18.09
CA ALA A 73 -22.03 -9.56 -17.80
C ALA A 73 -22.28 -8.10 -17.37
N LEU A 74 -21.40 -7.52 -16.54
CA LEU A 74 -21.48 -6.11 -16.15
C LEU A 74 -21.31 -5.19 -17.36
N ALA A 75 -20.31 -5.41 -18.21
CA ALA A 75 -20.09 -4.63 -19.42
C ALA A 75 -21.30 -4.70 -20.37
N THR A 76 -21.91 -5.89 -20.50
CA THR A 76 -23.14 -6.08 -21.28
C THR A 76 -24.31 -5.29 -20.70
N LYS A 77 -24.48 -5.29 -19.37
CA LYS A 77 -25.52 -4.51 -18.68
C LYS A 77 -25.30 -3.00 -18.83
N ILE A 78 -24.05 -2.55 -18.84
CA ILE A 78 -23.69 -1.14 -19.04
C ILE A 78 -24.00 -0.71 -20.49
N GLY A 79 -23.79 -1.60 -21.47
CA GLY A 79 -24.12 -1.37 -22.88
C GLY A 79 -23.02 -0.68 -23.69
N THR A 80 -21.95 -0.22 -23.04
CA THR A 80 -20.75 0.37 -23.66
C THR A 80 -19.50 -0.20 -22.99
N ALA A 81 -18.35 -0.14 -23.66
CA ALA A 81 -17.09 -0.56 -23.05
C ALA A 81 -16.66 0.45 -21.96
N PRO A 82 -16.65 0.07 -20.65
CA PRO A 82 -16.26 0.99 -19.61
C PRO A 82 -14.74 1.01 -19.42
N VAL A 83 -14.22 2.12 -18.89
CA VAL A 83 -12.83 2.23 -18.43
C VAL A 83 -12.63 1.32 -17.22
N LEU A 84 -11.60 0.49 -17.24
CA LEU A 84 -11.29 -0.43 -16.14
C LEU A 84 -10.10 0.10 -15.33
N ILE A 85 -10.26 0.20 -14.00
CA ILE A 85 -9.25 0.75 -13.08
C ILE A 85 -8.94 -0.28 -11.97
N PRO A 86 -7.68 -0.75 -11.83
CA PRO A 86 -7.28 -1.60 -10.72
C PRO A 86 -6.91 -0.78 -9.48
N SER A 87 -7.48 -1.14 -8.31
CA SER A 87 -7.07 -0.56 -7.02
C SER A 87 -6.17 -1.47 -6.19
N THR A 88 -5.85 -2.67 -6.66
CA THR A 88 -4.89 -3.59 -6.02
C THR A 88 -3.91 -4.15 -7.03
N ASP A 89 -2.75 -4.59 -6.54
CA ASP A 89 -1.71 -5.17 -7.37
C ASP A 89 -2.19 -6.48 -8.01
N TYR A 90 -2.98 -7.27 -7.27
CA TYR A 90 -3.65 -8.45 -7.81
C TYR A 90 -4.59 -8.09 -8.97
N ALA A 91 -5.45 -7.08 -8.79
CA ALA A 91 -6.37 -6.66 -9.85
C ALA A 91 -5.63 -6.14 -11.09
N ALA A 92 -4.53 -5.41 -10.92
CA ALA A 92 -3.70 -4.94 -12.03
C ALA A 92 -3.05 -6.10 -12.80
N ILE A 93 -2.47 -7.07 -12.08
CA ILE A 93 -1.89 -8.28 -12.68
C ILE A 93 -2.98 -9.09 -13.41
N PHE A 94 -4.13 -9.30 -12.78
CA PHE A 94 -5.27 -10.01 -13.37
C PHE A 94 -5.73 -9.37 -14.69
N MET A 95 -5.83 -8.04 -14.73
CA MET A 95 -6.17 -7.30 -15.96
C MET A 95 -5.15 -7.54 -17.07
N ALA A 96 -3.85 -7.50 -16.75
CA ALA A 96 -2.77 -7.74 -17.71
C ALA A 96 -2.77 -9.18 -18.24
N GLU A 97 -2.93 -10.18 -17.36
CA GLU A 97 -2.98 -11.60 -17.75
C GLU A 97 -4.15 -11.93 -18.66
N HIS A 98 -5.28 -11.29 -18.45
CA HIS A 98 -6.50 -11.52 -19.21
C HIS A 98 -6.79 -10.41 -20.24
N TYR A 99 -5.76 -9.64 -20.61
CA TYR A 99 -5.89 -8.53 -21.56
C TYR A 99 -6.65 -8.94 -22.82
N GLN A 100 -6.25 -10.05 -23.46
CA GLN A 100 -6.81 -10.56 -24.72
C GLN A 100 -8.33 -10.82 -24.70
N ARG A 101 -8.90 -11.11 -23.53
CA ARG A 101 -10.34 -11.31 -23.35
C ARG A 101 -11.04 -10.01 -22.93
N LEU A 102 -10.47 -9.31 -21.96
CA LEU A 102 -11.09 -8.12 -21.36
C LEU A 102 -11.10 -6.91 -22.31
N HIS A 103 -10.05 -6.68 -23.10
CA HIS A 103 -9.95 -5.48 -23.99
C HIS A 103 -11.06 -5.43 -25.05
N ARG A 104 -11.77 -6.54 -25.30
CA ARG A 104 -12.91 -6.59 -26.23
C ARG A 104 -14.16 -5.91 -25.68
N ARG A 105 -14.24 -5.75 -24.35
CA ARG A 105 -15.42 -5.23 -23.63
C ARG A 105 -15.08 -4.10 -22.67
N PHE A 106 -13.81 -3.82 -22.43
CA PHE A 106 -13.30 -2.83 -21.48
C PHE A 106 -12.19 -2.01 -22.10
N ILE A 107 -11.98 -0.79 -21.58
CA ILE A 107 -10.93 0.13 -22.00
C ILE A 107 -9.90 0.25 -20.89
N PHE A 108 -8.67 -0.18 -21.15
CA PHE A 108 -7.52 -0.11 -20.25
C PHE A 108 -6.24 -0.43 -21.04
N PRO A 109 -5.05 -0.04 -20.56
CA PRO A 109 -3.82 -0.21 -21.32
C PRO A 109 -3.39 -1.68 -21.39
N GLU A 110 -2.71 -2.03 -22.49
CA GLU A 110 -1.94 -3.27 -22.58
C GLU A 110 -0.66 -3.12 -21.77
N GLN A 111 -0.34 -4.13 -20.96
CA GLN A 111 0.84 -4.17 -20.12
C GLN A 111 1.28 -5.62 -19.91
N SER A 112 2.59 -5.87 -19.84
CA SER A 112 3.16 -7.18 -19.52
C SER A 112 2.79 -7.58 -18.09
N PRO A 113 2.08 -8.71 -17.90
CA PRO A 113 1.83 -9.24 -16.56
C PRO A 113 3.12 -9.63 -15.84
N GLU A 114 4.15 -10.06 -16.57
CA GLU A 114 5.48 -10.37 -16.01
C GLU A 114 6.13 -9.13 -15.42
N LEU A 115 6.08 -7.98 -16.10
CA LEU A 115 6.60 -6.72 -15.57
C LEU A 115 5.87 -6.32 -14.28
N LEU A 116 4.54 -6.41 -14.26
CA LEU A 116 3.76 -6.08 -13.05
C LEU A 116 4.12 -6.98 -11.87
N ARG A 117 4.28 -8.29 -12.11
CA ARG A 117 4.70 -9.26 -11.09
C ARG A 117 6.09 -8.92 -10.55
N ARG A 118 7.03 -8.54 -11.43
CA ARG A 118 8.40 -8.17 -11.03
C ARG A 118 8.44 -6.86 -10.22
N LEU A 119 7.64 -5.87 -10.59
CA LEU A 119 7.56 -4.61 -9.84
C LEU A 119 6.92 -4.79 -8.46
N TYR A 120 5.86 -5.58 -8.36
CA TYR A 120 5.17 -5.85 -7.10
C TYR A 120 5.97 -6.76 -6.14
N ASN A 121 6.70 -7.74 -6.67
CA ASN A 121 7.49 -8.66 -5.86
C ASN A 121 8.76 -7.96 -5.34
N LYS A 122 8.92 -7.85 -4.02
CA LYS A 122 10.07 -7.15 -3.40
C LYS A 122 11.44 -7.65 -3.84
N ARG A 123 11.58 -8.96 -4.08
CA ARG A 123 12.84 -9.57 -4.52
C ARG A 123 13.14 -9.19 -5.97
N GLU A 124 12.18 -9.39 -6.86
CA GLU A 124 12.35 -9.05 -8.27
C GLU A 124 12.51 -7.55 -8.48
N MET A 125 11.76 -6.73 -7.73
CA MET A 125 11.85 -5.27 -7.74
C MET A 125 13.24 -4.80 -7.32
N TYR A 126 13.83 -5.40 -6.27
CA TYR A 126 15.19 -5.11 -5.84
C TYR A 126 16.20 -5.33 -6.98
N PHE A 127 16.18 -6.51 -7.60
CA PHE A 127 17.10 -6.82 -8.70
C PHE A 127 16.85 -5.95 -9.93
N LEU A 128 15.59 -5.62 -10.22
CA LEU A 128 15.21 -4.73 -11.31
C LEU A 128 15.72 -3.31 -11.07
N ALA A 129 15.53 -2.76 -9.87
CA ALA A 129 16.05 -1.45 -9.49
C ALA A 129 17.59 -1.40 -9.61
N LYS A 130 18.28 -2.42 -9.11
CA LYS A 130 19.74 -2.54 -9.22
C LYS A 130 20.22 -2.59 -10.67
N HIS A 131 19.55 -3.37 -11.52
CA HIS A 131 19.89 -3.47 -12.94
C HIS A 131 19.79 -2.12 -13.66
N HIS A 132 18.81 -1.29 -13.29
CA HIS A 132 18.59 0.04 -13.86
C HIS A 132 19.32 1.17 -13.11
N GLY A 133 20.24 0.84 -12.20
CA GLY A 133 21.00 1.85 -11.45
C GLY A 133 20.12 2.74 -10.56
N VAL A 134 18.99 2.22 -10.09
CA VAL A 134 18.09 2.91 -9.16
C VAL A 134 18.40 2.48 -7.74
N ALA A 135 18.62 3.47 -6.86
CA ALA A 135 18.93 3.22 -5.47
C ALA A 135 17.76 2.49 -4.77
N THR A 136 18.09 1.44 -4.04
CA THR A 136 17.17 0.69 -3.17
C THR A 136 17.97 0.19 -1.96
N ALA A 137 17.29 -0.19 -0.88
CA ALA A 137 17.96 -0.69 0.33
C ALA A 137 18.72 -1.99 0.02
N GLU A 138 19.99 -2.08 0.43
CA GLU A 138 20.75 -3.32 0.27
C GLU A 138 20.01 -4.48 0.94
N THR A 139 19.81 -5.57 0.21
CA THR A 139 18.94 -6.65 0.66
C THR A 139 19.52 -8.01 0.29
N LEU A 140 19.58 -8.91 1.27
CA LEU A 140 19.83 -10.33 1.10
C LEU A 140 18.50 -11.10 1.09
N PHE A 141 18.38 -12.06 0.17
CA PHE A 141 17.27 -13.00 0.10
C PHE A 141 17.80 -14.42 0.36
N PRO A 142 18.05 -14.78 1.64
CA PRO A 142 18.71 -16.03 1.96
C PRO A 142 17.84 -17.23 1.56
N THR A 143 18.47 -18.25 1.01
CA THR A 143 17.83 -19.55 0.76
C THR A 143 18.10 -20.56 1.87
N ASN A 144 19.07 -20.26 2.74
CA ASN A 144 19.48 -21.11 3.84
C ASN A 144 20.16 -20.28 4.95
N ARG A 145 20.33 -20.89 6.13
CA ARG A 145 20.96 -20.24 7.29
C ARG A 145 22.43 -19.87 7.07
N GLN A 146 23.16 -20.61 6.23
CA GLN A 146 24.59 -20.34 6.01
C GLN A 146 24.80 -19.00 5.28
N GLU A 147 23.92 -18.67 4.32
CA GLU A 147 23.91 -17.37 3.66
C GLU A 147 23.66 -16.22 4.64
N VAL A 148 22.80 -16.43 5.65
CA VAL A 148 22.58 -15.45 6.73
C VAL A 148 23.86 -15.25 7.54
N LEU A 149 24.51 -16.35 7.96
CA LEU A 149 25.75 -16.27 8.74
C LEU A 149 26.86 -15.53 7.98
N GLY A 150 27.04 -15.84 6.69
CA GLY A 150 28.03 -15.15 5.86
C GLY A 150 27.73 -13.66 5.69
N PHE A 151 26.46 -13.28 5.50
CA PHE A 151 26.07 -11.87 5.44
C PHE A 151 26.33 -11.11 6.74
N LEU A 152 26.19 -11.78 7.89
CA LEU A 152 26.39 -11.17 9.20
C LEU A 152 27.85 -10.83 9.51
N GLU A 153 28.83 -11.40 8.79
CA GLU A 153 30.26 -11.10 8.98
C GLU A 153 30.60 -9.62 8.70
N ASP A 154 29.96 -9.04 7.67
CA ASP A 154 30.20 -7.66 7.22
C ASP A 154 28.98 -6.73 7.45
N ALA A 155 27.95 -7.21 8.16
CA ALA A 155 26.71 -6.49 8.32
C ALA A 155 26.82 -5.27 9.26
N ASN A 156 26.23 -4.16 8.83
CA ASN A 156 26.04 -2.98 9.67
C ASN A 156 24.63 -2.97 10.27
N PHE A 157 24.55 -2.90 11.59
CA PHE A 157 23.29 -2.83 12.33
C PHE A 157 22.80 -1.38 12.53
N PRO A 158 21.47 -1.16 12.67
CA PRO A 158 20.42 -2.18 12.70
C PRO A 158 20.06 -2.73 11.31
N LEU A 159 19.43 -3.92 11.29
CA LEU A 159 18.91 -4.58 10.10
C LEU A 159 17.41 -4.80 10.22
N VAL A 160 16.75 -4.87 9.07
CA VAL A 160 15.32 -5.09 8.95
C VAL A 160 15.08 -6.49 8.39
N LEU A 161 14.46 -7.35 9.20
CA LEU A 161 13.98 -8.65 8.76
C LEU A 161 12.51 -8.51 8.34
N LYS A 162 12.23 -8.80 7.08
CA LYS A 162 10.89 -8.74 6.46
C LYS A 162 10.61 -10.04 5.74
N ALA A 163 9.33 -10.30 5.47
CA ALA A 163 8.97 -11.32 4.49
C ALA A 163 8.81 -10.72 3.09
N ILE A 164 9.19 -11.51 2.08
CA ILE A 164 8.94 -11.23 0.66
C ILE A 164 7.41 -11.18 0.46
N ASP A 165 6.71 -12.25 0.88
CA ASP A 165 5.26 -12.25 1.07
C ASP A 165 4.90 -11.94 2.53
N GLY A 166 4.52 -10.67 2.75
CA GLY A 166 4.14 -10.17 4.07
C GLY A 166 2.82 -10.74 4.63
N THR A 167 1.94 -11.30 3.78
CA THR A 167 0.69 -11.92 4.21
C THR A 167 0.97 -13.24 4.93
N ARG A 168 1.87 -14.05 4.37
CA ARG A 168 2.33 -15.31 4.97
C ARG A 168 2.97 -15.10 6.35
N LEU A 169 3.80 -14.06 6.51
CA LEU A 169 4.42 -13.75 7.79
C LEU A 169 3.40 -13.23 8.83
N PHE A 170 2.52 -12.31 8.43
CA PHE A 170 1.53 -11.75 9.34
C PHE A 170 0.58 -12.83 9.89
N ALA A 171 0.17 -13.79 9.07
CA ALA A 171 -0.66 -14.92 9.49
C ALA A 171 -0.01 -15.77 10.60
N ARG A 172 1.33 -15.83 10.65
CA ARG A 172 2.07 -16.64 11.62
C ARG A 172 2.38 -15.92 12.92
N CYS A 173 2.91 -14.69 12.84
CA CYS A 173 3.43 -14.00 14.02
C CYS A 173 2.75 -12.66 14.33
N GLY A 174 1.75 -12.24 13.53
CA GLY A 174 1.06 -10.97 13.69
C GLY A 174 1.93 -9.74 13.44
N LYS A 175 3.17 -9.92 12.96
CA LYS A 175 4.12 -8.84 12.60
C LYS A 175 4.50 -8.99 11.13
N LYS A 176 4.79 -7.86 10.48
CA LYS A 176 5.23 -7.81 9.07
C LYS A 176 6.72 -7.54 8.92
N MET A 177 7.36 -7.03 9.97
CA MET A 177 8.79 -6.72 10.00
C MET A 177 9.33 -6.75 11.43
N PHE A 178 10.62 -6.99 11.55
CA PHE A 178 11.39 -6.90 12.78
C PHE A 178 12.63 -6.03 12.51
N ILE A 179 12.98 -5.19 13.47
CA ILE A 179 14.25 -4.46 13.46
C ILE A 179 15.15 -5.17 14.45
N ALA A 180 16.26 -5.71 13.98
CA ALA A 180 17.28 -6.35 14.80
C ALA A 180 18.44 -5.39 14.99
N ASN A 181 18.89 -5.20 16.23
CA ASN A 181 20.01 -4.32 16.57
C ASN A 181 21.33 -5.09 16.75
N SER A 182 21.29 -6.42 16.71
CA SER A 182 22.45 -7.29 16.79
C SER A 182 22.26 -8.58 15.98
N ALA A 183 23.37 -9.27 15.70
CA ALA A 183 23.36 -10.57 15.02
C ALA A 183 22.54 -11.62 15.80
N ASP A 184 22.68 -11.64 17.13
CA ASP A 184 21.94 -12.57 18.00
C ASP A 184 20.43 -12.35 17.93
N GLU A 185 19.98 -11.08 17.97
CA GLU A 185 18.57 -10.75 17.78
C GLU A 185 18.06 -11.20 16.41
N LEU A 186 18.85 -10.94 15.36
CA LEU A 186 18.47 -11.31 14.00
C LEU A 186 18.34 -12.83 13.85
N LEU A 187 19.34 -13.59 14.30
CA LEU A 187 19.37 -15.05 14.20
C LEU A 187 18.25 -15.68 15.01
N SER A 188 18.00 -15.18 16.23
CA SER A 188 16.90 -15.66 17.08
C SER A 188 15.54 -15.50 16.38
N VAL A 189 15.30 -14.34 15.76
CA VAL A 189 14.06 -14.14 15.00
C VAL A 189 14.04 -15.03 13.77
N TYR A 190 15.08 -15.04 12.94
CA TYR A 190 15.16 -15.85 11.73
C TYR A 190 14.85 -17.33 12.00
N ASP A 191 15.49 -17.93 13.01
CA ASP A 191 15.27 -19.34 13.39
C ASP A 191 13.84 -19.63 13.86
N SER A 192 13.18 -18.64 14.46
CA SER A 192 11.82 -18.82 14.96
C SER A 192 10.74 -18.74 13.87
N ILE A 193 11.03 -18.06 12.75
CA ILE A 193 10.02 -17.74 11.73
C ILE A 193 10.36 -18.17 10.31
N GLU A 194 11.59 -18.49 9.94
CA GLU A 194 11.88 -18.97 8.58
C GLU A 194 11.37 -20.40 8.36
N GLU A 195 11.01 -20.73 7.12
CA GLU A 195 10.66 -22.08 6.69
C GLU A 195 11.69 -22.59 5.66
N PRO A 196 12.61 -23.51 6.04
CA PRO A 196 13.67 -23.97 5.14
C PRO A 196 13.17 -24.57 3.82
N GLU A 197 11.98 -25.18 3.83
CA GLU A 197 11.36 -25.80 2.64
C GLU A 197 10.78 -24.77 1.67
N SER A 198 10.51 -23.55 2.14
CA SER A 198 9.98 -22.46 1.32
C SER A 198 10.40 -21.11 1.90
N PRO A 199 11.66 -20.70 1.68
CA PRO A 199 12.22 -19.47 2.23
C PRO A 199 11.40 -18.25 1.81
N ASN A 200 11.09 -17.40 2.79
CA ASN A 200 10.26 -16.21 2.57
C ASN A 200 10.84 -14.96 3.22
N LEU A 201 11.92 -15.04 3.99
CA LEU A 201 12.48 -13.85 4.63
C LEU A 201 13.53 -13.18 3.75
N MET A 202 13.68 -11.89 4.00
CA MET A 202 14.70 -11.01 3.44
C MET A 202 15.31 -10.18 4.56
N LEU A 203 16.62 -10.02 4.51
CA LEU A 203 17.39 -9.19 5.42
C LEU A 203 17.74 -7.92 4.67
N GLN A 204 17.28 -6.79 5.15
CA GLN A 204 17.39 -5.52 4.47
C GLN A 204 18.11 -4.51 5.36
N GLU A 205 18.95 -3.69 4.75
CA GLU A 205 19.54 -2.51 5.36
C GLU A 205 18.45 -1.64 6.04
N TYR A 206 18.68 -1.26 7.30
CA TYR A 206 17.83 -0.24 7.92
C TYR A 206 18.22 1.15 7.41
N ILE A 207 17.31 1.78 6.66
CA ILE A 207 17.46 3.19 6.29
C ILE A 207 16.96 4.06 7.44
N ALA A 208 17.88 4.77 8.09
CA ALA A 208 17.57 5.68 9.19
C ALA A 208 16.64 6.83 8.76
N GLY A 209 15.91 7.39 9.73
CA GLY A 209 15.00 8.51 9.56
C GLY A 209 13.64 8.26 10.21
N GLU A 210 12.84 9.31 10.34
CA GLU A 210 11.49 9.20 10.86
C GLU A 210 10.49 9.10 9.70
N ASP A 211 9.19 9.31 9.96
CA ASP A 211 8.18 9.36 8.88
C ASP A 211 8.50 10.45 7.85
N ASP A 212 9.20 11.49 8.29
CA ASP A 212 9.60 12.62 7.48
C ASP A 212 10.74 12.30 6.49
N SER A 213 11.28 11.08 6.47
CA SER A 213 12.15 10.62 5.40
C SER A 213 11.39 9.82 4.33
N VAL A 214 10.09 9.54 4.52
CA VAL A 214 9.29 8.74 3.59
C VAL A 214 8.53 9.61 2.60
N TRP A 215 8.79 9.35 1.33
CA TRP A 215 8.20 10.03 0.18
C TRP A 215 7.35 9.06 -0.62
N MET A 216 6.34 9.60 -1.28
CA MET A 216 5.45 8.89 -2.18
C MET A 216 5.54 9.53 -3.55
N PHE A 217 5.55 8.70 -4.58
CA PHE A 217 5.36 9.11 -5.97
C PHE A 217 4.09 8.45 -6.49
N ASN A 218 3.19 9.23 -7.07
CA ASN A 218 2.00 8.73 -7.75
C ASN A 218 2.03 9.23 -9.19
N GLY A 219 1.97 8.30 -10.15
CA GLY A 219 2.12 8.64 -11.57
C GLY A 219 1.18 7.88 -12.48
N TYR A 220 1.05 8.41 -13.70
CA TYR A 220 0.38 7.75 -14.81
C TYR A 220 1.24 7.81 -16.07
N PHE A 221 1.45 6.64 -16.69
CA PHE A 221 2.23 6.45 -17.90
C PHE A 221 1.33 5.96 -19.03
N ASN A 222 1.38 6.64 -20.18
CA ASN A 222 0.60 6.26 -21.35
C ASN A 222 1.19 5.04 -22.07
N ARG A 223 0.61 4.67 -23.21
CA ARG A 223 1.03 3.50 -24.01
C ARG A 223 2.45 3.57 -24.58
N ASN A 224 3.05 4.76 -24.64
CA ASN A 224 4.42 4.98 -25.10
C ASN A 224 5.40 5.04 -23.91
N SER A 225 4.94 4.74 -22.70
CA SER A 225 5.68 4.92 -21.46
C SER A 225 6.05 6.39 -21.17
N GLU A 226 5.25 7.34 -21.68
CA GLU A 226 5.40 8.75 -21.35
C GLU A 226 4.61 9.07 -20.09
N CYS A 227 5.25 9.70 -19.11
CA CYS A 227 4.59 10.16 -17.89
C CYS A 227 3.71 11.38 -18.19
N LEU A 228 2.38 11.21 -18.15
CA LEU A 228 1.44 12.31 -18.42
C LEU A 228 1.16 13.15 -17.18
N VAL A 229 1.14 12.50 -16.01
CA VAL A 229 0.90 13.15 -14.72
C VAL A 229 1.72 12.44 -13.66
N ALA A 230 2.40 13.21 -12.83
CA ALA A 230 3.10 12.73 -11.64
C ALA A 230 2.93 13.71 -10.49
N PHE A 231 2.86 13.16 -9.29
CA PHE A 231 2.87 13.92 -8.06
C PHE A 231 3.79 13.26 -7.05
N THR A 232 4.39 14.09 -6.21
CA THR A 232 5.14 13.64 -5.05
C THR A 232 4.48 14.17 -3.78
N GLY A 233 4.65 13.42 -2.70
CA GLY A 233 4.19 13.80 -1.39
C GLY A 233 5.00 13.14 -0.30
N LYS A 234 4.77 13.60 0.92
CA LYS A 234 5.48 13.15 2.11
C LYS A 234 4.50 12.56 3.10
N LYS A 235 4.88 11.45 3.73
CA LYS A 235 4.09 10.86 4.81
C LYS A 235 4.36 11.67 6.08
N ILE A 236 3.33 12.27 6.66
CA ILE A 236 3.44 12.94 7.96
C ILE A 236 3.25 11.93 9.08
N ARG A 237 2.30 11.00 8.91
CA ARG A 237 2.08 9.88 9.82
C ARG A 237 1.67 8.63 9.06
N GLN A 238 2.02 7.49 9.64
CA GLN A 238 1.79 6.17 9.07
C GLN A 238 0.95 5.31 10.00
N CYS A 239 0.18 4.37 9.45
CA CYS A 239 -0.56 3.36 10.20
C CYS A 239 -0.29 1.96 9.62
N PRO A 240 0.23 0.99 10.39
CA PRO A 240 0.77 1.14 11.74
C PRO A 240 1.93 2.16 11.83
N ALA A 241 2.13 2.74 13.02
CA ALA A 241 3.25 3.67 13.27
C ALA A 241 4.60 3.05 12.88
N PHE A 242 5.49 3.87 12.30
CA PHE A 242 6.89 3.54 11.96
C PHE A 242 7.11 2.51 10.83
N GLY A 243 6.10 2.21 10.01
CA GLY A 243 6.29 1.28 8.88
C GLY A 243 5.01 0.87 8.16
N GLY A 244 3.99 1.73 8.19
CA GLY A 244 2.69 1.49 7.60
C GLY A 244 2.41 2.32 6.35
N TYR A 245 1.19 2.24 5.86
CA TYR A 245 0.71 3.17 4.82
C TYR A 245 0.47 4.56 5.42
N ALA A 246 0.43 5.59 4.57
CA ALA A 246 0.16 6.95 5.03
C ALA A 246 -1.27 7.06 5.60
N CYS A 247 -1.41 7.64 6.79
CA CYS A 247 -2.70 8.06 7.34
C CYS A 247 -2.84 9.59 7.44
N LEU A 248 -1.73 10.32 7.40
CA LEU A 248 -1.70 11.75 7.12
C LEU A 248 -0.56 12.03 6.13
N GLY A 249 -0.88 12.69 5.03
CA GLY A 249 0.08 13.04 3.99
C GLY A 249 -0.02 14.51 3.59
N VAL A 250 1.07 15.01 2.99
CA VAL A 250 1.14 16.35 2.39
C VAL A 250 1.71 16.25 0.98
N CYS A 251 1.08 16.93 0.03
CA CYS A 251 1.58 17.06 -1.33
C CYS A 251 2.78 18.01 -1.29
N MET A 252 3.93 17.54 -1.75
CA MET A 252 5.18 18.28 -1.74
C MET A 252 6.00 17.90 -2.95
N GLN A 253 6.48 18.88 -3.70
CA GLN A 253 7.36 18.61 -4.84
C GLN A 253 8.71 18.05 -4.39
N ASN A 254 9.18 17.01 -5.09
CA ASN A 254 10.51 16.44 -4.93
C ASN A 254 11.03 15.97 -6.28
N GLN A 255 11.86 16.81 -6.89
CA GLN A 255 12.38 16.59 -8.23
C GLN A 255 13.20 15.30 -8.33
N ALA A 256 14.05 14.99 -7.34
CA ALA A 256 14.88 13.79 -7.35
C ALA A 256 14.03 12.49 -7.33
N VAL A 257 12.95 12.48 -6.54
CA VAL A 257 12.00 11.37 -6.49
C VAL A 257 11.25 11.25 -7.82
N SER A 258 10.71 12.35 -8.34
CA SER A 258 9.98 12.38 -9.62
C SER A 258 10.85 11.92 -10.79
N GLU A 259 12.05 12.47 -10.96
CA GLU A 259 12.95 12.14 -12.06
C GLU A 259 13.40 10.69 -12.00
N THR A 260 13.71 10.17 -10.80
CA THR A 260 14.11 8.77 -10.62
C THR A 260 12.96 7.83 -10.99
N ALA A 261 11.75 8.09 -10.50
CA ALA A 261 10.58 7.26 -10.80
C ALA A 261 10.21 7.30 -12.29
N ILE A 262 10.20 8.50 -12.90
CA ILE A 262 9.87 8.68 -14.32
C ILE A 262 10.89 7.97 -15.20
N ARG A 263 12.19 8.17 -14.96
CA ARG A 263 13.25 7.48 -15.71
C ARG A 263 13.11 5.96 -15.59
N PHE A 264 13.02 5.45 -14.36
CA PHE A 264 12.94 4.02 -14.09
C PHE A 264 11.76 3.36 -14.81
N LEU A 265 10.56 3.94 -14.71
CA LEU A 265 9.37 3.37 -15.33
C LEU A 265 9.38 3.52 -16.86
N SER A 266 9.94 4.61 -17.39
CA SER A 266 10.08 4.81 -18.84
C SER A 266 11.03 3.79 -19.47
N GLU A 267 12.17 3.51 -18.83
CA GLU A 267 13.14 2.49 -19.28
C GLU A 267 12.56 1.07 -19.27
N LEU A 268 11.61 0.81 -18.37
CA LEU A 268 10.90 -0.46 -18.30
C LEU A 268 9.78 -0.59 -19.34
N GLY A 269 9.45 0.48 -20.07
CA GLY A 269 8.28 0.50 -20.95
C GLY A 269 6.97 0.39 -20.16
N TYR A 270 6.94 0.89 -18.93
CA TYR A 270 5.75 0.83 -18.07
C TYR A 270 4.61 1.67 -18.65
N CYS A 271 3.41 1.08 -18.69
CA CYS A 271 2.15 1.74 -18.99
C CYS A 271 1.15 1.44 -17.86
N GLY A 272 0.42 2.47 -17.41
CA GLY A 272 -0.59 2.37 -16.37
C GLY A 272 -0.37 3.30 -15.18
N LEU A 273 -1.19 3.09 -14.16
CA LEU A 273 -1.17 3.81 -12.88
C LEU A 273 -0.11 3.22 -11.96
N VAL A 274 0.58 4.03 -11.17
CA VAL A 274 1.62 3.53 -10.25
C VAL A 274 1.73 4.38 -8.99
N ASP A 275 2.04 3.70 -7.89
CA ASP A 275 2.28 4.26 -6.57
C ASP A 275 3.59 3.69 -6.01
N ILE A 276 4.59 4.54 -5.79
CA ILE A 276 5.94 4.15 -5.36
C ILE A 276 6.26 4.81 -4.02
N ASP A 277 6.74 4.01 -3.09
CA ASP A 277 7.30 4.51 -1.83
C ASP A 277 8.82 4.66 -1.94
N PHE A 278 9.31 5.81 -1.51
CA PHE A 278 10.73 6.14 -1.40
C PHE A 278 11.09 6.46 0.04
N ARG A 279 12.36 6.28 0.37
CA ARG A 279 12.93 6.76 1.63
C ARG A 279 14.25 7.46 1.40
N TYR A 280 14.39 8.65 1.98
CA TYR A 280 15.65 9.38 1.96
C TYR A 280 16.65 8.75 2.93
N ASP A 281 17.81 8.37 2.44
CA ASP A 281 18.94 7.92 3.25
C ASP A 281 19.91 9.08 3.47
N PRO A 282 20.00 9.65 4.68
CA PRO A 282 20.90 10.77 4.94
C PRO A 282 22.38 10.38 4.84
N ARG A 283 22.72 9.09 4.91
CA ARG A 283 24.12 8.60 4.84
C ARG A 283 24.64 8.64 3.41
N THR A 284 23.84 8.16 2.46
CA THR A 284 24.19 8.19 1.02
C THR A 284 23.70 9.45 0.32
N ARG A 285 22.79 10.21 0.96
CA ARG A 285 22.11 11.40 0.42
C ARG A 285 21.26 11.09 -0.82
N GLU A 286 20.67 9.90 -0.85
CA GLU A 286 19.86 9.42 -1.97
C GLU A 286 18.44 9.06 -1.52
N TYR A 287 17.51 9.09 -2.46
CA TYR A 287 16.18 8.52 -2.27
C TYR A 287 16.19 7.08 -2.76
N LYS A 288 15.99 6.13 -1.85
CA LYS A 288 15.95 4.69 -2.12
C LYS A 288 14.51 4.24 -2.33
N ILE A 289 14.23 3.50 -3.41
CA ILE A 289 12.92 2.86 -3.62
C ILE A 289 12.70 1.79 -2.54
N LEU A 290 11.52 1.80 -1.93
CA LEU A 290 11.08 0.79 -0.97
C LEU A 290 10.17 -0.25 -1.62
N ASP A 291 9.10 0.20 -2.27
CA ASP A 291 8.06 -0.64 -2.86
C ASP A 291 7.48 0.05 -4.10
N VAL A 292 7.20 -0.72 -5.17
CA VAL A 292 6.49 -0.26 -6.37
C VAL A 292 5.17 -1.00 -6.47
N ASN A 293 4.07 -0.24 -6.55
CA ASN A 293 2.73 -0.80 -6.66
C ASN A 293 2.13 -0.40 -8.01
N PRO A 294 2.05 -1.32 -9.00
CA PRO A 294 1.56 -1.02 -10.35
C PRO A 294 0.03 -0.90 -10.42
N ARG A 295 -0.55 0.00 -9.62
CA ARG A 295 -1.99 0.18 -9.43
C ARG A 295 -2.30 1.57 -8.86
N MET A 296 -3.57 1.92 -8.75
CA MET A 296 -3.97 3.18 -8.10
C MET A 296 -3.58 3.20 -6.62
N GLY A 297 -2.79 4.19 -6.21
CA GLY A 297 -2.42 4.44 -4.80
C GLY A 297 -3.61 4.71 -3.91
N ALA A 298 -3.70 4.13 -2.71
CA ALA A 298 -4.77 4.50 -1.77
C ALA A 298 -4.65 5.97 -1.30
N SER A 299 -3.42 6.49 -1.29
CA SER A 299 -3.08 7.88 -0.99
C SER A 299 -3.24 8.82 -2.19
N PHE A 300 -3.60 8.35 -3.38
CA PHE A 300 -3.83 9.22 -4.54
C PHE A 300 -4.74 10.43 -4.30
N PRO A 301 -5.75 10.39 -3.39
CA PRO A 301 -6.62 11.54 -3.14
C PRO A 301 -5.89 12.72 -2.52
N LEU A 302 -4.69 12.52 -1.97
CA LEU A 302 -3.77 13.58 -1.57
C LEU A 302 -3.40 14.48 -2.75
N PHE A 303 -3.25 13.89 -3.93
CA PHE A 303 -2.66 14.50 -5.10
C PHE A 303 -3.73 15.04 -6.04
N LYS A 304 -3.90 16.36 -5.98
CA LYS A 304 -4.75 17.12 -6.90
C LYS A 304 -3.97 18.33 -7.37
N ALA A 305 -3.86 18.51 -8.67
CA ALA A 305 -3.23 19.66 -9.27
C ALA A 305 -4.03 20.94 -9.02
N THR A 306 -3.38 22.10 -9.22
CA THR A 306 -4.00 23.42 -9.06
C THR A 306 -5.21 23.64 -9.98
N ASN A 307 -5.25 22.99 -11.14
CA ASN A 307 -6.38 23.00 -12.06
C ASN A 307 -7.46 21.95 -11.73
N GLY A 308 -7.30 21.20 -10.64
CA GLY A 308 -8.21 20.17 -10.18
C GLY A 308 -8.03 18.78 -10.81
N LEU A 309 -7.01 18.57 -11.64
CA LEU A 309 -6.68 17.25 -12.20
C LEU A 309 -6.07 16.35 -11.12
N ASP A 310 -6.55 15.12 -11.01
CA ASP A 310 -5.94 14.05 -10.20
C ASP A 310 -5.61 12.85 -11.10
N LEU A 311 -4.98 11.82 -10.53
CA LEU A 311 -4.58 10.61 -11.27
C LEU A 311 -5.77 9.88 -11.92
N ALA A 312 -6.92 9.80 -11.23
CA ALA A 312 -8.09 9.10 -11.72
C ALA A 312 -8.65 9.77 -12.98
N ARG A 313 -8.74 11.11 -12.94
CA ARG A 313 -9.18 11.94 -14.06
C ARG A 313 -8.19 11.91 -15.20
N ALA A 314 -6.88 11.96 -14.93
CA ALA A 314 -5.85 11.86 -15.96
C ALA A 314 -5.91 10.54 -16.70
N TYR A 315 -6.03 9.42 -15.97
CA TYR A 315 -6.22 8.10 -16.54
C TYR A 315 -7.50 8.00 -17.38
N TYR A 316 -8.62 8.50 -16.86
CA TYR A 316 -9.89 8.50 -17.58
C TYR A 316 -9.82 9.30 -18.88
N LEU A 317 -9.22 10.49 -18.85
CA LEU A 317 -9.06 11.34 -20.03
C LEU A 317 -8.25 10.61 -21.11
N ASP A 318 -7.09 10.05 -20.77
CA ASP A 318 -6.27 9.33 -21.76
C ASP A 318 -6.97 8.09 -22.32
N MET A 319 -7.57 7.27 -21.45
CA MET A 319 -8.30 6.07 -21.87
C MET A 319 -9.51 6.37 -22.76
N THR A 320 -10.09 7.57 -22.65
CA THR A 320 -11.21 7.99 -23.50
C THR A 320 -10.78 8.84 -24.69
N GLY A 321 -9.47 8.94 -24.96
CA GLY A 321 -8.92 9.71 -26.09
C GLY A 321 -9.05 11.23 -25.91
N GLN A 322 -9.32 11.70 -24.70
CA GLN A 322 -9.38 13.11 -24.36
C GLN A 322 -7.99 13.63 -24.00
N ARG A 323 -7.75 14.92 -24.26
CA ARG A 323 -6.47 15.56 -23.93
C ARG A 323 -6.28 15.63 -22.41
N VAL A 324 -5.18 15.07 -21.91
CA VAL A 324 -4.72 15.29 -20.53
C VAL A 324 -4.04 16.67 -20.45
N PRO A 325 -4.53 17.62 -19.62
CA PRO A 325 -3.92 18.93 -19.52
C PRO A 325 -2.62 18.88 -18.72
N HIS A 326 -1.62 19.67 -19.14
CA HIS A 326 -0.45 19.90 -18.31
C HIS A 326 -0.87 20.53 -16.98
N SER A 327 -0.35 20.00 -15.89
CA SER A 327 -0.84 20.30 -14.55
C SER A 327 0.32 20.39 -13.56
N SER A 328 0.22 21.32 -12.62
CA SER A 328 1.21 21.48 -11.54
C SER A 328 0.62 21.00 -10.22
N ALA A 329 1.43 20.31 -9.42
CA ALA A 329 1.04 19.86 -8.08
C ALA A 329 0.56 21.04 -7.21
N ALA A 330 -0.51 20.84 -6.43
CA ALA A 330 -0.92 21.79 -5.40
C ALA A 330 -0.09 21.57 -4.13
N ASP A 331 1.07 22.23 -4.09
CA ASP A 331 2.03 22.11 -2.98
C ASP A 331 1.40 22.53 -1.64
N GLY A 332 1.67 21.75 -0.58
CA GLY A 332 1.15 21.99 0.77
C GLY A 332 -0.22 21.36 1.06
N ARG A 333 -0.94 20.86 0.06
CA ARG A 333 -2.23 20.20 0.23
C ARG A 333 -2.13 18.99 1.17
N LYS A 334 -3.03 18.88 2.15
CA LYS A 334 -3.05 17.75 3.10
C LYS A 334 -4.27 16.85 2.95
N TRP A 335 -4.04 15.56 3.20
CA TRP A 335 -5.06 14.51 3.21
C TRP A 335 -4.91 13.58 4.41
N ILE A 336 -6.03 13.13 4.98
CA ILE A 336 -6.07 12.30 6.18
C ILE A 336 -7.01 11.08 6.05
N VAL A 337 -6.62 9.98 6.70
CA VAL A 337 -7.46 8.84 7.07
C VAL A 337 -7.70 8.89 8.58
N GLY A 338 -8.79 9.56 9.00
CA GLY A 338 -8.94 10.03 10.38
C GLY A 338 -8.96 8.95 11.46
N ASP A 339 -9.63 7.82 11.20
CA ASP A 339 -9.68 6.66 12.09
C ASP A 339 -8.27 6.04 12.29
N LEU A 340 -7.55 5.85 11.19
CA LEU A 340 -6.20 5.28 11.20
C LEU A 340 -5.18 6.25 11.81
N ASP A 341 -5.35 7.55 11.55
CA ASP A 341 -4.54 8.60 12.16
C ASP A 341 -4.70 8.63 13.67
N PHE A 342 -5.94 8.55 14.16
CA PHE A 342 -6.24 8.53 15.59
C PHE A 342 -5.62 7.31 16.27
N VAL A 343 -5.86 6.10 15.72
CA VAL A 343 -5.31 4.85 16.28
C VAL A 343 -3.79 4.86 16.29
N SER A 344 -3.16 5.32 15.20
CA SER A 344 -1.70 5.35 15.12
C SER A 344 -1.10 6.40 16.05
N SER A 345 -1.73 7.57 16.17
CA SER A 345 -1.26 8.68 17.03
C SER A 345 -1.12 8.27 18.49
N LEU A 346 -1.95 7.35 18.99
CA LEU A 346 -1.80 6.80 20.34
C LEU A 346 -0.41 6.16 20.54
N ARG A 347 0.08 5.39 19.57
CA ARG A 347 1.45 4.82 19.61
C ARG A 347 2.53 5.89 19.52
N TYR A 348 2.33 6.91 18.69
CA TYR A 348 3.28 8.02 18.63
C TYR A 348 3.37 8.76 19.98
N PHE A 349 2.23 9.00 20.64
CA PHE A 349 2.19 9.60 21.97
C PHE A 349 2.92 8.74 23.00
N THR A 350 2.65 7.44 23.06
CA THR A 350 3.32 6.56 24.06
C THR A 350 4.82 6.38 23.79
N SER A 351 5.27 6.55 22.53
CA SER A 351 6.68 6.54 22.17
C SER A 351 7.42 7.87 22.41
N GLY A 352 6.69 8.94 22.74
CA GLY A 352 7.25 10.29 22.89
C GLY A 352 7.60 11.00 21.58
N LYS A 353 7.35 10.37 20.41
CA LYS A 353 7.66 10.92 19.08
C LYS A 353 6.64 11.95 18.56
N LEU A 354 5.52 12.12 19.25
CA LEU A 354 4.52 13.14 18.93
C LEU A 354 3.92 13.67 20.24
N LYS A 355 3.73 14.99 20.33
CA LYS A 355 2.97 15.62 21.42
C LYS A 355 1.54 15.91 20.97
N VAL A 356 0.59 15.95 21.90
CA VAL A 356 -0.82 16.27 21.60
C VAL A 356 -0.96 17.62 20.88
N GLY A 357 -0.22 18.65 21.32
CA GLY A 357 -0.22 19.96 20.67
C GLY A 357 0.39 19.96 19.26
N GLU A 358 1.31 19.04 18.95
CA GLU A 358 1.84 18.85 17.59
C GLU A 358 0.83 18.11 16.71
N TRP A 359 0.17 17.10 17.26
CA TRP A 359 -0.92 16.41 16.60
C TRP A 359 -2.04 17.38 16.21
N LEU A 360 -2.57 18.18 17.15
CA LEU A 360 -3.61 19.18 16.85
C LEU A 360 -3.16 20.20 15.79
N ARG A 361 -1.90 20.63 15.81
CA ARG A 361 -1.35 21.53 14.77
C ARG A 361 -1.26 20.86 13.40
N SER A 362 -0.90 19.57 13.36
CA SER A 362 -0.80 18.83 12.10
C SER A 362 -2.15 18.66 11.39
N LEU A 363 -3.25 18.69 12.15
CA LEU A 363 -4.62 18.60 11.62
C LEU A 363 -5.15 19.89 11.01
N ARG A 364 -4.40 21.01 11.11
CA ARG A 364 -4.76 22.24 10.43
C ARG A 364 -4.60 22.09 8.92
N ASP A 365 -5.50 22.72 8.18
CA ASP A 365 -5.46 22.82 6.72
C ASP A 365 -5.56 21.44 6.02
N ILE A 366 -6.32 20.51 6.61
CA ILE A 366 -6.70 19.27 5.94
C ILE A 366 -7.77 19.60 4.90
N GLU A 367 -7.45 19.37 3.63
CA GLU A 367 -8.35 19.64 2.51
C GLU A 367 -9.14 18.41 2.07
N GLU A 368 -8.62 17.20 2.33
CA GLU A 368 -9.28 15.96 1.94
C GLU A 368 -9.32 14.97 3.11
N SER A 369 -10.50 14.40 3.33
CA SER A 369 -10.70 13.29 4.24
C SER A 369 -11.02 12.02 3.46
N ALA A 370 -10.41 10.91 3.86
CA ALA A 370 -10.63 9.59 3.29
C ALA A 370 -12.11 9.20 3.19
N TYR A 371 -12.89 9.47 4.25
CA TYR A 371 -14.28 9.00 4.36
C TYR A 371 -15.29 10.14 4.45
N PHE A 372 -14.99 11.22 5.18
CA PHE A 372 -15.94 12.31 5.34
C PHE A 372 -16.00 13.20 4.10
N ALA A 373 -17.21 13.42 3.57
CA ALA A 373 -17.47 14.42 2.55
C ALA A 373 -18.90 14.96 2.71
N ALA A 374 -19.06 16.27 2.80
CA ALA A 374 -20.36 16.89 3.06
C ALA A 374 -21.39 16.63 1.94
N ASP A 375 -20.91 16.45 0.72
CA ASP A 375 -21.73 16.12 -0.45
C ASP A 375 -22.05 14.63 -0.57
N ASP A 376 -21.43 13.76 0.24
CA ASP A 376 -21.50 12.29 0.17
C ASP A 376 -21.23 11.63 1.53
N LEU A 377 -22.19 11.77 2.46
CA LEU A 377 -22.02 11.41 3.88
C LEU A 377 -22.17 9.92 4.19
N LEU A 378 -22.93 9.16 3.41
CA LEU A 378 -23.26 7.76 3.75
C LEU A 378 -22.00 6.86 3.87
N PRO A 379 -20.97 6.95 3.01
CA PRO A 379 -19.72 6.22 3.21
C PRO A 379 -19.06 6.43 4.58
N PHE A 380 -19.12 7.65 5.12
CA PHE A 380 -18.58 7.95 6.44
C PHE A 380 -19.38 7.25 7.56
N VAL A 381 -20.71 7.25 7.46
CA VAL A 381 -21.59 6.56 8.43
C VAL A 381 -21.34 5.05 8.41
N VAL A 382 -21.20 4.46 7.22
CA VAL A 382 -20.89 3.04 7.06
C VAL A 382 -19.55 2.71 7.70
N ARG A 383 -18.51 3.51 7.44
CA ARG A 383 -17.19 3.33 8.04
C ARG A 383 -17.22 3.41 9.56
N LEU A 384 -17.94 4.38 10.13
CA LEU A 384 -18.12 4.48 11.58
C LEU A 384 -18.80 3.25 12.17
N ALA A 385 -19.83 2.72 11.49
CA ALA A 385 -20.50 1.49 11.92
C ALA A 385 -19.55 0.29 11.90
N GLU A 386 -18.73 0.14 10.85
CA GLU A 386 -17.69 -0.90 10.79
C GLU A 386 -16.69 -0.79 11.94
N ASP A 387 -16.19 0.41 12.23
CA ASP A 387 -15.24 0.64 13.30
C ASP A 387 -15.84 0.28 14.67
N VAL A 388 -17.12 0.62 14.91
CA VAL A 388 -17.84 0.22 16.13
C VAL A 388 -17.98 -1.30 16.23
N VAL A 389 -18.36 -1.97 15.14
CA VAL A 389 -18.49 -3.44 15.11
C VAL A 389 -17.14 -4.12 15.36
N GLU A 390 -16.07 -3.62 14.76
CA GLU A 390 -14.71 -4.16 14.95
C GLU A 390 -14.23 -3.95 16.40
N LEU A 391 -14.49 -2.78 17.00
CA LEU A 391 -14.22 -2.52 18.42
C LEU A 391 -14.99 -3.48 19.33
N GLN A 392 -16.28 -3.71 19.05
CA GLN A 392 -17.09 -4.67 19.79
C GLN A 392 -16.52 -6.09 19.66
N ARG A 393 -16.20 -6.55 18.44
CA ARG A 393 -15.60 -7.88 18.20
C ARG A 393 -14.30 -8.07 18.97
N ARG A 394 -13.45 -7.05 19.03
CA ARG A 394 -12.20 -7.09 19.80
C ARG A 394 -12.44 -7.14 21.31
N ALA A 395 -13.40 -6.36 21.81
CA ALA A 395 -13.81 -6.42 23.20
C ALA A 395 -14.34 -7.81 23.55
N PHE A 396 -15.26 -8.36 22.75
CA PHE A 396 -15.80 -9.71 22.95
C PHE A 396 -14.71 -10.79 22.88
N LYS A 397 -13.78 -10.76 21.92
CA LYS A 397 -12.65 -11.72 21.88
C LYS A 397 -11.78 -11.65 23.14
N LYS A 398 -11.58 -10.45 23.70
CA LYS A 398 -10.84 -10.26 24.96
C LYS A 398 -11.59 -10.80 26.19
N PHE A 399 -12.93 -10.83 26.15
CA PHE A 399 -13.77 -11.44 27.19
C PHE A 399 -14.01 -12.95 26.99
N SER A 400 -13.88 -13.43 25.75
CA SER A 400 -14.16 -14.83 25.38
C SER A 400 -12.91 -15.72 25.37
N SER A 401 -11.70 -15.14 25.48
CA SER A 401 -10.49 -15.94 25.67
C SER A 401 -10.50 -16.57 27.06
N PRO A 402 -10.50 -17.92 27.20
CA PRO A 402 -10.44 -18.54 28.52
C PRO A 402 -9.19 -18.09 29.26
N ARG A 403 -9.39 -17.74 30.52
CA ARG A 403 -8.39 -17.33 31.49
C ARG A 403 -7.55 -18.56 31.90
N GLU A 404 -6.88 -19.21 30.96
CA GLU A 404 -5.91 -20.27 31.25
C GLU A 404 -4.49 -19.71 31.23
N ARG A 405 -4.05 -19.25 32.40
CA ARG A 405 -2.69 -19.40 32.97
C ARG A 405 -2.56 -18.53 34.22
N THR A 406 -3.06 -19.04 35.33
CA THR A 406 -2.53 -18.75 36.67
C THR A 406 -2.76 -19.96 37.56
N THR A 407 -2.20 -21.11 37.17
CA THR A 407 -1.93 -22.29 38.02
C THR A 407 -1.23 -23.35 37.18
N THR A 408 0.08 -23.21 36.96
CA THR A 408 1.10 -24.26 36.68
C THR A 408 2.36 -23.65 36.04
N ALA A 409 2.93 -22.64 36.69
CA ALA A 409 4.31 -22.18 36.44
C ALA A 409 4.98 -21.76 37.76
N ALA A 410 4.69 -22.51 38.83
CA ALA A 410 5.31 -22.39 40.15
C ALA A 410 5.90 -23.74 40.62
N ALA A 411 6.14 -24.67 39.70
CA ALA A 411 6.73 -25.98 39.99
C ALA A 411 7.60 -26.45 38.82
N ALA A 412 8.66 -25.71 38.51
CA ALA A 412 9.80 -26.17 37.68
C ALA A 412 11.03 -25.24 37.76
N LEU A 413 11.17 -24.48 38.86
CA LEU A 413 12.35 -23.68 39.18
C LEU A 413 12.66 -23.91 40.67
N ALA A 414 12.93 -25.16 40.99
CA ALA A 414 13.66 -25.56 42.17
C ALA A 414 14.64 -26.65 41.71
N ASP A 415 15.91 -26.43 42.03
CA ASP A 415 17.01 -27.40 42.01
C ASP A 415 17.61 -27.76 40.64
N SER A 416 18.66 -27.04 40.25
CA SER A 416 20.04 -27.47 40.54
C SER A 416 21.07 -26.60 39.81
N ILE A 417 21.74 -25.77 40.61
CA ILE A 417 23.04 -25.17 40.28
C ILE A 417 24.09 -26.24 40.59
N PRO A 418 25.00 -26.62 39.68
CA PRO A 418 26.22 -27.30 40.05
C PRO A 418 27.31 -26.25 40.33
N ALA A 419 27.64 -26.07 41.60
CA ALA A 419 28.89 -25.45 42.01
C ALA A 419 29.94 -26.56 42.22
N SER A 420 30.92 -26.62 41.33
CA SER A 420 32.30 -27.00 41.66
C SER A 420 32.78 -26.12 42.83
N SER A 421 33.67 -26.51 43.74
CA SER A 421 34.46 -27.71 43.98
C SER A 421 35.18 -27.49 45.32
N GLN A 422 35.64 -28.58 45.93
CA GLN A 422 36.97 -28.77 46.54
C GLN A 422 36.98 -29.41 47.95
N VAL A 423 37.99 -30.27 48.09
CA VAL A 423 38.79 -30.63 49.28
C VAL A 423 38.49 -31.98 49.94
N GLU A 424 39.35 -32.94 49.56
CA GLU A 424 40.06 -33.99 50.35
C GLU A 424 39.23 -35.07 51.07
N ALA A 425 39.53 -36.36 50.91
CA ALA A 425 40.84 -37.01 50.75
C ALA A 425 41.06 -37.81 49.46
#